data_AF-A0A2E4BGG0-F1
#
_entry.id   AF-A0A2E4BGG0-F1
#
_cell.length_a   1.000
_cell.length_b   1.000
_cell.length_c   1.000
_cell.angle_alpha   90.00
_cell.angle_beta   90.00
_cell.angle_gamma   90.00
#
_symmetry.space_group_name_H-M   'P 1'
#
loop_
_entity.id
_entity.type
_entity.pdbx_description
1 polymer ?
#
loop_
_entity_poly.entity_id
_entity_poly.type
_entity_poly.pdbx_seq_one_letter_code
_entity_poly.pdbx_strand_id
1 'polypeptide(L)'
;MAASDYERNLQAVNIGKKYDLTSAQILAMLPINQPANQQSINTTLPPTSNYRFEYDPSQDASQRRQQVSQAINCPGCGVALGIPAIRPIKVTCPQCQLESTFTE
;
A
#
# COMPACT_ATOMS: atom_id res chain seq x y z
N MET A 1 9.61 4.65 -38.67
CA MET A 1 9.21 4.22 -37.30
C MET A 1 8.02 3.26 -37.40
N ALA A 2 8.23 1.94 -37.50
CA ALA A 2 7.16 0.93 -37.62
C ALA A 2 7.45 -0.39 -36.86
N ALA A 3 8.54 -0.44 -36.09
CA ALA A 3 8.99 -1.67 -35.41
C ALA A 3 8.15 -2.01 -34.16
N SER A 4 7.61 -1.00 -33.47
CA SER A 4 6.92 -1.16 -32.19
C SER A 4 5.64 -1.99 -32.27
N ASP A 5 4.84 -1.82 -33.33
CA ASP A 5 3.54 -2.50 -33.44
C ASP A 5 3.70 -3.97 -33.82
N TYR A 6 4.68 -4.29 -34.67
CA TYR A 6 5.00 -5.66 -35.04
C TYR A 6 5.55 -6.46 -33.84
N GLU A 7 6.49 -5.88 -33.09
CA GLU A 7 7.04 -6.50 -31.88
C GLU A 7 5.97 -6.76 -30.83
N ARG A 8 5.06 -5.80 -30.63
CA ARG A 8 3.94 -5.93 -29.70
C ARG A 8 2.97 -7.04 -30.11
N ASN A 9 2.72 -7.21 -31.41
CA ASN A 9 1.89 -8.31 -31.91
C ASN A 9 2.54 -9.67 -31.66
N LEU A 10 3.85 -9.79 -31.90
CA LEU A 10 4.60 -11.01 -31.65
C LEU A 10 4.55 -11.43 -30.17
N GLN A 11 4.69 -10.47 -29.27
CA GLN A 11 4.58 -10.69 -27.83
C GLN A 11 3.18 -11.20 -27.45
N ALA A 12 2.13 -10.62 -28.02
CA ALA A 12 0.76 -11.05 -27.77
C ALA A 12 0.48 -12.47 -28.30
N VAL A 13 1.04 -12.87 -29.44
CA VAL A 13 0.93 -14.25 -29.96
C VAL A 13 1.60 -15.23 -29.01
N ASN A 14 2.78 -14.89 -28.48
CA ASN A 14 3.48 -15.75 -27.52
C ASN A 14 2.70 -15.89 -26.20
N ILE A 15 2.06 -14.82 -25.73
CA ILE A 15 1.20 -14.84 -24.55
C ILE A 15 -0.10 -15.61 -24.83
N GLY A 16 -0.61 -15.57 -26.05
CA GLY A 16 -1.81 -16.31 -26.46
C GLY A 16 -1.61 -17.81 -26.38
N LYS A 17 -0.48 -18.30 -26.90
CA LYS A 17 -0.13 -19.72 -26.90
C LYS A 17 -0.02 -20.33 -25.50
N LYS A 18 0.37 -19.56 -24.48
CA LYS A 18 0.53 -20.05 -23.10
C LYS A 18 -0.79 -20.08 -22.30
N TYR A 19 -1.84 -19.40 -22.78
CA TYR A 19 -3.11 -19.24 -22.04
C TYR A 19 -4.36 -19.54 -22.88
N ASP A 20 -4.22 -20.15 -24.08
CA ASP A 20 -5.31 -20.39 -25.03
C ASP A 20 -6.13 -19.11 -25.37
N LEU A 21 -5.44 -17.97 -25.45
CA LEU A 21 -6.03 -16.67 -25.78
C LEU A 21 -5.61 -16.22 -27.18
N THR A 22 -6.49 -15.51 -27.88
CA THR A 22 -6.13 -14.88 -29.15
C THR A 22 -5.31 -13.61 -28.91
N SER A 23 -4.43 -13.27 -29.86
CA SER A 23 -3.64 -12.02 -29.77
C SER A 23 -4.55 -10.79 -29.65
N ALA A 24 -5.71 -10.79 -30.32
CA ALA A 24 -6.72 -9.72 -30.21
C ALA A 24 -7.29 -9.58 -28.78
N GLN A 25 -7.61 -10.69 -28.12
CA GLN A 25 -8.06 -10.68 -26.72
C GLN A 25 -6.98 -10.14 -25.78
N ILE A 26 -5.72 -10.53 -25.98
CA ILE A 26 -4.62 -10.05 -25.14
C ILE A 26 -4.36 -8.56 -25.39
N LEU A 27 -4.40 -8.12 -26.64
CA LEU A 27 -4.27 -6.69 -26.97
C LEU A 27 -5.36 -5.83 -26.34
N ALA A 28 -6.57 -6.37 -26.16
CA ALA A 28 -7.69 -5.70 -25.52
C ALA A 28 -7.57 -5.62 -23.98
N MET A 29 -6.86 -6.58 -23.36
CA MET A 29 -6.62 -6.60 -21.91
C MET A 29 -5.42 -5.76 -21.49
N LEU A 30 -4.51 -5.46 -22.42
CA LEU A 30 -3.37 -4.59 -22.14
C LEU A 30 -3.85 -3.13 -22.02
N PRO A 31 -3.37 -2.39 -20.99
CA PRO A 31 -3.73 -0.98 -20.85
C PRO A 31 -3.33 -0.23 -22.13
N ILE A 32 -4.30 0.46 -22.74
CA ILE A 32 -4.05 1.39 -23.85
C ILE A 32 -3.17 2.50 -23.28
N ASN A 33 -1.86 2.39 -23.47
CA ASN A 33 -0.99 3.56 -23.38
C ASN A 33 -1.37 4.46 -24.56
N GLN A 34 -2.25 5.41 -24.29
CA GLN A 34 -2.34 6.65 -25.05
C GLN A 34 -0.91 7.21 -25.23
N PRO A 35 -0.61 7.93 -26.33
CA PRO A 35 0.74 8.40 -26.60
C PRO A 35 1.28 9.09 -25.36
N ALA A 36 2.35 8.53 -24.82
CA ALA A 36 3.07 9.07 -23.70
C ALA A 36 3.50 10.49 -24.07
N ASN A 37 2.77 11.49 -23.57
CA ASN A 37 3.44 12.70 -23.16
C ASN A 37 4.52 12.20 -22.20
N GLN A 38 5.79 12.39 -22.57
CA GLN A 38 6.95 12.06 -21.74
C GLN A 38 6.99 13.01 -20.54
N GLN A 39 5.92 13.03 -19.75
CA GLN A 39 5.99 13.42 -18.38
C GLN A 39 6.61 12.20 -17.73
N SER A 40 7.93 12.26 -17.52
CA SER A 40 8.50 11.49 -16.43
C SER A 40 7.55 11.68 -15.26
N ILE A 41 6.82 10.63 -14.88
CA ILE A 41 6.21 10.65 -13.57
C ILE A 41 7.42 10.53 -12.65
N ASN A 42 8.04 11.68 -12.37
CA ASN A 42 8.78 11.89 -11.17
C ASN A 42 7.72 11.74 -10.08
N THR A 43 7.36 10.50 -9.75
CA THR A 43 6.71 10.19 -8.49
C THR A 43 7.80 10.43 -7.47
N THR A 44 8.07 11.69 -7.18
CA THR A 44 8.68 12.11 -5.94
C THR A 44 7.69 11.65 -4.88
N LEU A 45 7.81 10.39 -4.46
CA LEU A 45 7.20 9.96 -3.22
C LEU A 45 7.70 10.96 -2.18
N PRO A 46 6.80 11.70 -1.50
CA PRO A 46 7.23 12.56 -0.43
C PRO A 46 8.05 11.70 0.54
N PRO A 47 9.17 12.22 1.10
CA PRO A 47 10.05 11.45 1.95
C PRO A 47 9.24 10.79 3.06
N THR A 48 9.04 9.48 2.94
CA THR A 48 8.18 8.69 3.83
C THR A 48 8.75 8.56 5.24
N SER A 49 9.96 9.08 5.46
CA SER A 49 10.61 9.16 6.76
C SER A 49 9.81 10.02 7.75
N ASN A 50 9.18 11.11 7.29
CA ASN A 50 8.46 12.04 8.19
C ASN A 50 7.11 11.49 8.69
N TYR A 51 6.60 10.44 8.07
CA TYR A 51 5.30 9.84 8.42
C TYR A 51 5.44 8.50 9.15
N ARG A 52 6.67 8.07 9.46
CA ARG A 52 6.92 6.88 10.27
C ARG A 52 7.28 7.29 11.68
N PHE A 53 6.65 6.63 12.64
CA PHE A 53 7.14 6.64 14.01
C PHE A 53 8.56 6.06 14.03
N GLU A 54 9.43 6.65 14.85
CA GLU A 54 10.77 6.11 15.07
C GLU A 54 10.65 4.67 15.59
N TYR A 55 11.36 3.75 14.95
CA TYR A 55 11.43 2.37 15.38
C TYR A 55 12.32 2.28 16.62
N ASP A 56 11.72 1.98 17.76
CA ASP A 56 12.45 1.67 19.00
C ASP A 56 12.86 0.17 19.02
N PRO A 57 14.15 -0.17 18.97
CA PRO A 57 14.64 -1.56 19.00
C PRO A 57 14.80 -2.14 20.42
N SER A 58 14.42 -1.42 21.48
CA SER A 58 14.59 -1.88 22.86
C SER A 58 13.76 -3.13 23.16
N GLN A 59 14.22 -3.88 24.18
CA GLN A 59 13.48 -5.05 24.68
C GLN A 59 12.11 -4.65 25.25
N ASP A 60 12.02 -3.51 25.94
CA ASP A 60 10.75 -2.93 26.41
C ASP A 60 9.79 -2.61 25.27
N ALA A 61 10.27 -2.00 24.18
CA ALA A 61 9.43 -1.78 23.00
C ALA A 61 8.96 -3.10 22.38
N SER A 62 9.82 -4.11 22.38
CA SER A 62 9.48 -5.45 21.87
C SER A 62 8.40 -6.14 22.72
N GLN A 63 8.50 -6.07 24.05
CA GLN A 63 7.47 -6.59 24.97
C GLN A 63 6.14 -5.87 24.80
N ARG A 64 6.13 -4.54 24.67
CA ARG A 64 4.91 -3.76 24.42
C ARG A 64 4.25 -4.15 23.10
N ARG A 65 5.04 -4.37 22.03
CA ARG A 65 4.53 -4.84 20.73
C ARG A 65 3.92 -6.24 20.80
N GLN A 66 4.44 -7.13 21.66
CA GLN A 66 3.86 -8.47 21.85
C GLN A 66 2.47 -8.43 22.50
N GLN A 67 2.17 -7.40 23.28
CA GLN A 67 0.86 -7.21 23.91
C GLN A 67 -0.17 -6.58 22.96
N VAL A 68 0.25 -6.11 21.78
CA VAL A 68 -0.65 -5.57 20.76
C VAL A 68 -1.27 -6.72 19.98
N SER A 69 -2.58 -6.85 20.06
CA SER A 69 -3.34 -7.88 19.33
C SER A 69 -4.31 -7.31 18.30
N GLN A 70 -4.62 -6.01 18.38
CA GLN A 70 -5.55 -5.34 17.47
C GLN A 70 -5.00 -3.98 17.05
N ALA A 71 -5.41 -3.51 15.86
CA ALA A 71 -5.14 -2.16 15.38
C ALA A 71 -6.47 -1.39 15.26
N ILE A 72 -6.56 -0.23 15.89
CA ILE A 72 -7.72 0.68 15.79
C ILE A 72 -7.27 2.05 15.31
N ASN A 73 -8.18 2.80 14.68
CA ASN A 73 -7.90 4.17 14.27
C ASN A 73 -8.29 5.14 15.40
N CYS A 74 -7.41 6.08 15.71
CA CYS A 74 -7.73 7.17 16.63
C CYS A 74 -8.89 8.02 16.07
N PRO A 75 -9.97 8.29 16.83
CA PRO A 75 -11.11 9.06 16.34
C PRO A 75 -10.78 10.53 16.06
N GLY A 76 -9.74 11.09 16.69
CA GLY A 76 -9.30 12.47 16.48
C GLY A 76 -8.48 12.69 15.20
N CYS A 77 -7.43 11.91 14.98
CA CYS A 77 -6.49 12.11 13.87
C CYS A 77 -6.39 10.95 12.87
N GLY A 78 -7.12 9.85 13.08
CA GLY A 78 -7.15 8.70 12.18
C GLY A 78 -5.90 7.81 12.20
N VAL A 79 -4.91 8.09 13.04
CA VAL A 79 -3.69 7.27 13.14
C VAL A 79 -3.99 5.87 13.67
N ALA A 80 -3.33 4.85 13.11
CA ALA A 80 -3.44 3.48 13.57
C ALA A 80 -2.71 3.29 14.92
N LEU A 81 -3.43 2.78 15.92
CA LEU A 81 -2.96 2.48 17.27
C LEU A 81 -3.01 0.98 17.50
N GLY A 82 -1.88 0.41 17.90
CA GLY A 82 -1.81 -0.96 18.39
C GLY A 82 -2.31 -1.05 19.82
N ILE A 83 -3.40 -1.78 20.06
CA ILE A 83 -4.02 -1.92 21.38
C ILE A 83 -4.23 -3.40 21.74
N PRO A 84 -4.18 -3.76 23.03
CA PRO A 84 -4.47 -5.12 23.48
C PRO A 84 -5.96 -5.44 23.30
N ALA A 85 -6.31 -6.73 23.26
CA ALA A 85 -7.69 -7.21 23.11
C ALA A 85 -8.49 -7.15 24.42
N ILE A 86 -7.85 -6.87 25.55
CA ILE A 86 -8.57 -6.65 26.80
C ILE A 86 -9.37 -5.35 26.72
N ARG A 87 -10.58 -5.39 27.27
CA ARG A 87 -11.53 -4.28 27.38
C ARG A 87 -12.13 -4.31 28.78
N PRO A 88 -12.57 -3.17 29.35
CA PRO A 88 -12.45 -1.80 28.83
C PRO A 88 -11.04 -1.22 29.03
N ILE A 89 -10.58 -0.40 28.09
CA ILE A 89 -9.27 0.26 28.16
C ILE A 89 -9.36 1.75 27.88
N LYS A 90 -8.47 2.51 28.51
CA LYS A 90 -8.20 3.91 28.18
C LYS A 90 -6.92 4.00 27.37
N VAL A 91 -6.98 4.66 26.22
CA VAL A 91 -5.79 4.89 25.39
C VAL A 91 -5.66 6.36 25.05
N THR A 92 -4.43 6.84 25.04
CA THR A 92 -4.07 8.21 24.68
C THR A 92 -3.29 8.19 23.37
N CYS A 93 -3.77 8.92 22.37
CA CYS A 93 -3.10 8.97 21.08
C CYS A 93 -1.80 9.78 21.16
N PRO A 94 -0.63 9.24 20.76
CA PRO A 94 0.64 9.97 20.82
C PRO A 94 0.74 11.11 19.79
N GLN A 95 -0.14 11.16 18.78
CA GLN A 95 -0.12 12.21 17.75
C GLN A 95 -0.99 13.42 18.08
N CYS A 96 -2.21 13.21 18.59
CA CYS A 96 -3.15 14.30 18.88
C CYS A 96 -3.48 14.46 20.37
N GLN A 97 -2.93 13.59 21.22
CA GLN A 97 -3.15 13.59 22.68
C GLN A 97 -4.62 13.39 23.09
N LEU A 98 -5.46 12.95 22.16
CA LEU A 98 -6.85 12.61 22.46
C LEU A 98 -6.90 11.34 23.31
N GLU A 99 -7.60 11.42 24.45
CA GLU A 99 -7.97 10.26 25.26
C GLU A 99 -9.26 9.63 24.70
N SER A 100 -9.27 8.32 24.53
CA SER A 100 -10.44 7.57 24.10
C SER A 100 -10.57 6.29 24.92
N THR A 101 -11.80 5.93 25.27
CA THR A 101 -12.10 4.70 26.01
C THR A 101 -12.73 3.70 25.04
N PHE A 102 -12.16 2.50 24.97
CA PHE A 102 -12.66 1.42 24.13
C PHE A 102 -13.23 0.32 25.02
N THR A 103 -14.52 0.01 24.83
CA THR A 103 -15.30 -0.91 25.68
C THR A 103 -15.65 -2.24 25.01
N GLU A 104 -15.46 -2.36 23.69
CA GLU A 104 -15.74 -3.57 22.88
C GLU A 104 -14.51 -4.09 22.14
#